data_AF-A0A0E3S1N0-F1
#
_entry.id   AF-A0A0E3S1N0-F1
#
_cell.length_a   1.000
_cell.length_b   1.000
_cell.length_c   1.000
_cell.angle_alpha   90.00
_cell.angle_beta   90.00
_cell.angle_gamma   90.00
#
_symmetry.space_group_name_H-M   'P 1'
#
loop_
_entity.id
_entity.type
_entity.pdbx_description
1 polymer ?
#
loop_
_entity_poly.entity_id
_entity_poly.type
_entity_poly.pdbx_seq_one_letter_code
_entity_poly.pdbx_strand_id
1 'polypeptide(L)' 'MYYGARYYSPEYRVFVQPDTMLPDPYNPQALNRYSYALDKPVKYTDPSGHYVKSALDAALILT' A
#
# COMPACT_ATOMS: atom_id res chain seq x y z
N MET A 1 4.68 9.07 8.92
CA MET A 1 5.84 8.78 8.05
C MET A 1 5.47 9.09 6.61
N TYR A 2 6.38 9.62 5.79
CA TYR A 2 6.11 9.97 4.40
C TYR A 2 6.57 8.84 3.46
N TYR A 3 5.67 8.36 2.59
CA TYR A 3 5.91 7.22 1.68
C TYR A 3 6.02 7.63 0.20
N GLY A 4 6.22 8.92 -0.09
CA GLY A 4 6.36 9.43 -1.45
C GLY A 4 5.07 9.98 -2.03
N ALA A 5 3.94 9.29 -1.85
CA ALA A 5 2.62 9.79 -2.28
C ALA A 5 1.69 10.19 -1.13
N ARG A 6 1.81 9.49 0.00
CA ARG A 6 0.90 9.62 1.14
C ARG A 6 1.65 9.65 2.46
N TYR A 7 1.03 10.26 3.46
CA TYR A 7 1.46 10.15 4.84
C TYR A 7 0.80 8.94 5.51
N TYR A 8 1.62 8.10 6.14
CA TYR A 8 1.21 6.95 6.93
C TYR A 8 1.23 7.27 8.43
N SER A 9 0.17 6.91 9.15
CA SER A 9 0.13 6.93 10.62
C SER A 9 0.52 5.54 11.16
N PRO A 10 1.67 5.41 11.85
CA PRO A 10 2.07 4.13 12.45
C PRO A 10 1.18 3.72 13.62
N GLU A 11 0.60 4.71 14.33
CA GLU A 11 -0.30 4.49 15.46
C GLU A 11 -1.60 3.84 15.01
N TYR A 12 -2.21 4.37 13.95
CA TYR A 12 -3.48 3.87 13.41
C TYR A 12 -3.30 2.80 12.33
N ARG A 13 -2.06 2.57 11.87
CA ARG A 13 -1.71 1.59 10.83
C ARG A 13 -2.43 1.81 9.50
N VAL A 14 -2.71 3.06 9.16
CA VAL A 14 -3.40 3.47 7.93
C VAL A 14 -2.73 4.69 7.32
N PHE A 15 -2.99 4.95 6.04
CA PHE A 15 -2.70 6.25 5.45
C PHE A 15 -3.67 7.31 5.99
N VAL A 16 -3.18 8.53 6.18
CA VAL A 16 -4.00 9.67 6.69
C VAL A 16 -4.70 10.43 5.56
N GLN A 17 -4.46 10.01 4.31
CA GLN A 17 -5.00 10.59 3.08
C GLN A 17 -5.41 9.45 2.14
N PRO A 18 -6.47 9.64 1.33
CA PRO A 18 -6.87 8.64 0.35
C PRO A 18 -5.84 8.55 -0.79
N ASP A 19 -5.65 7.34 -1.32
CA ASP A 19 -4.84 7.10 -2.52
C ASP A 19 -5.40 7.88 -3.72
N THR A 20 -4.61 8.66 -4.46
CA THR A 20 -5.07 9.37 -5.66
C THR A 20 -5.26 8.48 -6.88
N MET A 21 -4.69 7.27 -6.89
CA MET A 21 -4.84 6.31 -7.98
C MET A 21 -6.17 5.57 -7.89
N LEU A 22 -6.71 5.20 -9.05
CA LEU A 22 -7.92 4.40 -9.12
C LEU A 22 -7.57 2.94 -8.76
N PRO A 23 -8.15 2.36 -7.70
CA PRO A 23 -7.94 0.95 -7.39
C PRO A 23 -8.64 0.05 -8.41
N ASP A 24 -8.23 -1.22 -8.45
CA ASP A 24 -8.92 -2.26 -9.23
C ASP A 24 -10.37 -2.41 -8.74
N PRO A 25 -11.39 -2.09 -9.55
CA PRO A 25 -12.79 -2.17 -9.15
C PRO A 25 -13.27 -3.61 -8.90
N TYR A 26 -12.56 -4.62 -9.41
CA TYR A 26 -12.89 -6.03 -9.20
C TYR A 26 -12.26 -6.61 -7.93
N ASN A 27 -11.45 -5.82 -7.21
CA ASN A 27 -10.89 -6.19 -5.92
C ASN A 27 -11.50 -5.31 -4.80
N PRO A 28 -12.54 -5.79 -4.10
CA PRO A 28 -13.20 -5.03 -3.04
C PRO A 28 -12.24 -4.54 -1.93
N GLN A 29 -11.18 -5.29 -1.65
CA GLN A 29 -10.18 -4.90 -0.64
C GLN A 29 -9.37 -3.67 -1.08
N ALA A 30 -9.15 -3.50 -2.39
CA ALA A 30 -8.44 -2.35 -2.95
C ALA A 30 -9.28 -1.07 -2.92
N LEU A 31 -10.61 -1.16 -2.75
CA LEU A 31 -11.50 0.00 -2.67
C LEU A 31 -11.28 0.83 -1.40
N ASN A 32 -10.67 0.25 -0.35
CA ASN A 32 -10.23 1.01 0.81
C ASN A 32 -8.96 1.82 0.49
N ARG A 33 -9.17 3.06 0.04
CA ARG A 33 -8.10 4.01 -0.35
C ARG A 33 -7.19 4.48 0.79
N TYR A 34 -7.50 4.13 2.04
CA TYR A 34 -6.66 4.44 3.21
C TYR A 34 -5.85 3.23 3.70
N SER A 35 -6.11 2.03 3.18
CA SER A 35 -5.43 0.81 3.63
C SER A 35 -3.94 0.84 3.31
N TYR A 36 -3.12 0.34 4.24
CA TYR A 36 -1.72 0.04 3.99
C TYR A 36 -1.58 -1.43 3.62
N ALA A 37 -0.91 -1.72 2.51
CA ALA A 37 -0.56 -3.09 2.10
C ALA A 37 -1.76 -4.06 2.03
N LEU A 38 -2.93 -3.60 1.55
CA LEU A 38 -4.20 -4.35 1.52
C LEU A 38 -4.58 -4.98 2.88
N ASP A 39 -4.27 -4.28 3.97
CA ASP A 39 -4.44 -4.74 5.36
C ASP A 39 -3.68 -6.05 5.68
N LYS A 40 -2.65 -6.38 4.90
CA LYS A 40 -1.80 -7.57 5.06
C LYS A 40 -0.31 -7.21 5.14
N PRO A 41 0.11 -6.38 6.11
CA PRO A 41 1.47 -5.83 6.20
C PRO A 41 2.58 -6.85 6.49
N VAL A 42 2.22 -8.07 6.93
CA VAL A 42 3.18 -9.18 7.11
C VAL A 42 3.61 -9.76 5.77
N LYS A 43 2.70 -9.76 4.79
CA LYS A 43 2.92 -10.35 3.47
C LYS A 43 3.35 -9.31 2.44
N TYR A 44 2.87 -8.08 2.59
CA TYR A 44 3.06 -7.03 1.61
C TYR A 44 3.58 -5.74 2.24
N THR A 45 4.23 -4.94 1.40
CA THR A 45 4.69 -3.58 1.70
C THR A 45 4.19 -2.63 0.63
N ASP A 46 4.08 -1.34 0.93
CA ASP A 46 3.79 -0.31 -0.09
C ASP A 46 4.86 0.78 -0.01
N PRO A 47 5.99 0.65 -0.73
CA PRO A 47 7.11 1.59 -0.61
C PRO A 47 6.85 2.97 -1.22
N SER A 48 5.92 3.08 -2.18
CA SER A 48 5.61 4.34 -2.86
C SER A 48 4.36 5.03 -2.31
N GLY A 49 3.61 4.36 -1.43
CA GLY A 49 2.29 4.80 -1.02
C GLY A 49 1.28 4.75 -2.16
N HIS A 50 1.39 3.80 -3.08
CA HIS A 50 0.41 3.57 -4.16
C HIS A 50 0.28 2.08 -4.54
N TYR A 51 1.39 1.34 -4.46
CA TYR A 51 1.46 0.00 -5.03
C TYR A 51 1.98 -1.00 -4.01
N VAL A 52 1.13 -1.98 -3.77
CA VAL A 52 1.42 -3.08 -2.86
C VAL A 52 2.37 -4.06 -3.56
N LYS A 53 3.49 -4.35 -2.91
CA LYS A 53 4.52 -5.32 -3.34
C LYS A 53 4.63 -6.45 -2.34
N SER A 54 4.79 -7.67 -2.83
CA SER A 54 5.20 -8.80 -2.00
C SER A 54 6.72 -8.88 -1.86
N ALA A 55 7.20 -9.70 -0.91
CA ALA A 55 8.63 -9.99 -0.79
C ALA A 55 9.22 -10.63 -2.06
N LEU A 56 8.41 -11.44 -2.77
CA LEU A 56 8.81 -12.01 -4.07
C LEU A 56 8.94 -10.93 -5.14
N ASP A 57 8.01 -9.98 -5.21
CA ASP A 57 8.08 -8.87 -6.18
C ASP A 57 9.29 -7.97 -5.92
N ALA A 58 9.65 -7.76 -4.65
CA ALA A 58 10.86 -7.02 -4.29
C ALA A 58 12.15 -7.77 -4.66
N ALA A 59 12.17 -9.10 -4.50
CA ALA A 59 13.32 -9.94 -4.82
C ALA A 59 13.55 -10.11 -6.34
N LEU A 60 12.48 -10.17 -7.13
CA LEU A 60 12.55 -10.37 -8.58
C LEU A 60 12.99 -9.11 -9.36
N ILE A 61 12.84 -7.91 -8.78
CA ILE A 61 13.28 -6.64 -9.39
C ILE A 61 14.82 -6.46 -9.27
N LEU A 62 15.52 -7.34 -8.56
CA LEU A 62 16.98 -7.30 -8.36
C LEU A 62 17.78 -8.32 -9.20
N THR A 63 17.14 -9.02 -10.13
CA THR A 63 17.78 -9.97 -11.09
C THR A 63 17.49 -9.57 -12.52
#